data_AF-A0A7J7Q2Y3-F1
#
_entry.id   AF-A0A7J7Q2Y3-F1
#
_cell.length_a   1.000
_cell.length_b   1.000
_cell.length_c   1.000
_cell.angle_alpha   90.00
_cell.angle_beta   90.00
_cell.angle_gamma   90.00
#
_symmetry.space_group_name_H-M   'P 1'
#
loop_
_entity.id
_entity.type
_entity.pdbx_description
1 polymer ?
#
loop_
_entity_poly.entity_id
_entity_poly.type
_entity_poly.pdbx_seq_one_letter_code
_entity_poly.pdbx_strand_id
1 'polypeptide(L)'
;MSAPAPAPAQLSNSAVAVQATKQLPCQEPPPAVQVIPAELQAAVASSCSAQPDLQFEHPSGVQVCVFGVEHLEQQPHIGEWILANRPAAVVVETACTPEHGSQPGRAVTCRDQVQGARRSSNGARGIWSQAAGQFNGEQLAYIAALASGSQLLFGDRPKAITYKRLFDCPSLAELDTAFAAEVAAEREAVMLGVVDQVCSQGLAVSPGAPQPAVALVVGSAHLPGLEELWNNSAWQGLVGPDGLSSSSSSSSPVMQAPRVDHVAMQQPGAGAKRGLLEAVLQLSVPPEVLQDVQDVLPPVPDDQAEARQITHEIYSTFRMQLAALPEPLLQQVCGSVKGCTLQELVQPLRAIRPVNGGQGWDMAVVMQLRTLNFDLSGAAVAGTAE
;
A
#
# COMPACT_ATOMS: atom_id res chain seq x y z
N MET A 1 -10.35 71.18 10.47
CA MET A 1 -10.53 70.57 9.13
C MET A 1 -10.37 69.08 9.32
N SER A 2 -11.50 68.40 9.53
CA SER A 2 -11.56 66.99 9.92
C SER A 2 -11.96 66.17 8.69
N ALA A 3 -11.15 65.17 8.34
CA ALA A 3 -11.47 64.22 7.29
C ALA A 3 -12.49 63.18 7.82
N PRO A 4 -13.49 62.77 7.02
CA PRO A 4 -14.48 61.80 7.48
C PRO A 4 -13.96 60.35 7.33
N ALA A 5 -14.29 59.51 8.30
CA ALA A 5 -14.04 58.08 8.29
C ALA A 5 -14.95 57.35 7.27
N PRO A 6 -14.48 56.28 6.62
CA PRO A 6 -15.32 55.50 5.71
C PRO A 6 -16.27 54.57 6.46
N ALA A 7 -17.49 54.46 5.95
CA ALA A 7 -18.57 53.61 6.44
C ALA A 7 -18.32 52.11 6.18
N PRO A 8 -18.87 51.20 7.02
CA PRO A 8 -18.73 49.77 6.80
C PRO A 8 -19.69 49.28 5.70
N ALA A 9 -19.13 48.57 4.72
CA ALA A 9 -19.89 47.88 3.68
C ALA A 9 -20.64 46.68 4.27
N GLN A 10 -21.97 46.71 4.16
CA GLN A 10 -22.84 45.56 4.34
C GLN A 10 -22.64 44.61 3.16
N LEU A 11 -22.23 43.36 3.43
CA LEU A 11 -22.35 42.27 2.47
C LEU A 11 -23.51 41.38 2.87
N SER A 12 -24.48 41.36 1.96
CA SER A 12 -25.74 40.65 1.97
C SER A 12 -25.57 39.15 1.71
N ASN A 13 -26.34 38.37 2.47
CA ASN A 13 -26.92 37.05 2.19
C ASN A 13 -26.55 36.37 0.86
N SER A 14 -25.90 35.21 0.97
CA SER A 14 -25.90 34.16 -0.05
C SER A 14 -26.55 32.89 0.50
N ALA A 15 -27.44 32.35 -0.31
CA ALA A 15 -28.41 31.31 0.00
C ALA A 15 -27.78 29.96 0.38
N VAL A 16 -28.39 29.32 1.38
CA VAL A 16 -28.21 27.90 1.70
C VAL A 16 -28.85 27.07 0.59
N ALA A 17 -28.03 26.46 -0.26
CA ALA A 17 -28.46 25.43 -1.20
C ALA A 17 -28.68 24.12 -0.41
N VAL A 18 -29.93 23.84 -0.06
CA VAL A 18 -30.35 22.51 0.42
C VAL A 18 -30.27 21.55 -0.76
N GLN A 19 -29.21 20.74 -0.83
CA GLN A 19 -29.18 19.60 -1.75
C GLN A 19 -30.14 18.54 -1.23
N ALA A 20 -31.23 18.34 -1.96
CA ALA A 20 -32.14 17.22 -1.79
C ALA A 20 -31.38 15.90 -2.00
N THR A 21 -31.31 15.08 -0.96
CA THR A 21 -30.88 13.69 -1.01
C THR A 21 -31.84 12.90 -1.90
N LYS A 22 -31.41 12.58 -3.12
CA LYS A 22 -32.08 11.59 -3.97
C LYS A 22 -32.03 10.24 -3.25
N GLN A 23 -33.16 9.78 -2.74
CA GLN A 23 -33.35 8.39 -2.34
C GLN A 23 -33.06 7.49 -3.55
N LEU A 24 -32.12 6.55 -3.38
CA LEU A 24 -31.87 5.48 -4.34
C LEU A 24 -33.12 4.59 -4.45
N PRO A 25 -33.60 4.27 -5.68
CA PRO A 25 -34.74 3.38 -5.84
C PRO A 25 -34.41 1.98 -5.30
N CYS A 26 -35.41 1.34 -4.68
CA CYS A 26 -35.35 -0.05 -4.22
C CYS A 26 -34.77 -0.96 -5.32
N GLN A 27 -33.62 -1.56 -5.05
CA GLN A 27 -32.93 -2.45 -5.99
C GLN A 27 -33.79 -3.71 -6.23
N GLU A 28 -34.02 -4.03 -7.51
CA GLU A 28 -34.54 -5.33 -7.93
C GLU A 28 -33.59 -6.47 -7.48
N PRO A 29 -34.13 -7.67 -7.17
CA PRO A 29 -33.31 -8.81 -6.79
C PRO A 29 -32.29 -9.14 -7.89
N PRO A 30 -31.03 -9.44 -7.53
CA PRO A 30 -29.98 -9.64 -8.51
C PRO A 30 -30.29 -10.84 -9.43
N PRO A 31 -30.15 -10.73 -10.77
CA PRO A 31 -30.14 -11.89 -11.65
C PRO A 31 -29.14 -12.94 -11.19
N ALA A 32 -29.56 -14.21 -11.26
CA ALA A 32 -28.79 -15.37 -10.84
C ALA A 32 -27.40 -15.35 -11.49
N VAL A 33 -26.36 -15.31 -10.65
CA VAL A 33 -24.96 -15.46 -11.04
C VAL A 33 -24.83 -16.78 -11.80
N GLN A 34 -24.24 -16.74 -13.00
CA GLN A 34 -24.00 -17.96 -13.77
C GLN A 34 -22.99 -18.83 -13.02
N VAL A 35 -23.52 -19.90 -12.42
CA VAL A 35 -22.77 -20.87 -11.61
C VAL A 35 -21.72 -21.54 -12.49
N ILE A 36 -20.47 -21.62 -12.01
CA ILE A 36 -19.40 -22.39 -12.65
C ILE A 36 -19.91 -23.79 -13.01
N PRO A 37 -19.54 -24.36 -14.17
CA PRO A 37 -19.80 -25.77 -14.46
C PRO A 37 -19.31 -26.66 -13.31
N ALA A 38 -20.19 -27.54 -12.80
CA ALA A 38 -19.88 -28.46 -11.69
C ALA A 38 -18.61 -29.30 -11.93
N GLU A 39 -18.25 -29.51 -13.20
CA GLU A 39 -17.05 -30.21 -13.64
C GLU A 39 -15.74 -29.50 -13.25
N LEU A 40 -15.68 -28.16 -13.32
CA LEU A 40 -14.52 -27.41 -12.85
C LEU A 40 -14.36 -27.54 -11.33
N GLN A 41 -15.50 -27.56 -10.63
CA GLN A 41 -15.55 -27.63 -9.18
C GLN A 41 -15.00 -28.98 -8.68
N ALA A 42 -15.50 -30.09 -9.24
CA ALA A 42 -15.03 -31.42 -8.90
C ALA A 42 -13.55 -31.63 -9.27
N ALA A 43 -13.12 -31.07 -10.40
CA ALA A 43 -11.75 -31.12 -10.85
C ALA A 43 -10.77 -30.47 -9.86
N VAL A 44 -11.09 -29.27 -9.38
CA VAL A 44 -10.23 -28.49 -8.48
C VAL A 44 -10.28 -29.02 -7.05
N ALA A 45 -11.46 -29.42 -6.57
CA ALA A 45 -11.61 -30.00 -5.23
C ALA A 45 -10.79 -31.29 -5.04
N SER A 46 -10.60 -32.07 -6.11
CA SER A 46 -9.79 -33.29 -6.07
C SER A 46 -8.27 -33.07 -6.01
N SER A 47 -7.79 -31.86 -6.35
CA SER A 47 -6.37 -31.52 -6.40
C SER A 47 -5.93 -30.53 -5.32
N CYS A 48 -6.88 -29.90 -4.61
CA CYS A 48 -6.60 -28.84 -3.66
C CYS A 48 -5.99 -29.38 -2.36
N SER A 49 -4.66 -29.45 -2.29
CA SER A 49 -3.91 -29.66 -1.03
C SER A 49 -3.49 -28.35 -0.37
N ALA A 50 -3.85 -27.21 -0.97
CA ALA A 50 -3.45 -25.89 -0.51
C ALA A 50 -3.96 -25.64 0.92
N GLN A 51 -3.06 -25.20 1.78
CA GLN A 51 -3.38 -24.70 3.12
C GLN A 51 -3.09 -23.20 3.13
N PRO A 52 -3.89 -22.40 3.86
CA PRO A 52 -3.54 -21.01 4.12
C PRO A 52 -2.30 -20.93 5.02
N ASP A 53 -1.54 -19.86 4.88
CA ASP A 53 -0.34 -19.59 5.67
C ASP A 53 -0.69 -19.22 7.11
N LEU A 54 -1.78 -18.47 7.30
CA LEU A 54 -2.33 -18.14 8.61
C LEU A 54 -3.84 -18.42 8.64
N GLN A 55 -4.35 -18.75 9.81
CA GLN A 55 -5.78 -18.92 10.06
C GLN A 55 -6.17 -18.23 11.34
N PHE A 56 -7.24 -17.44 11.27
CA PHE A 56 -7.82 -16.76 12.41
C PHE A 56 -9.32 -17.02 12.50
N GLU A 57 -9.87 -17.03 13.72
CA GLU A 57 -11.30 -17.04 13.93
C GLU A 57 -11.76 -15.66 14.37
N HIS A 58 -12.64 -15.03 13.57
CA HIS A 58 -13.25 -13.76 13.93
C HIS A 58 -14.28 -13.96 15.05
N PRO A 59 -14.48 -13.01 16.00
CA PRO A 59 -15.46 -13.15 17.09
C PRO A 59 -16.91 -13.44 16.66
N SER A 60 -17.27 -13.17 15.40
CA SER A 60 -18.56 -13.54 14.81
C SER A 60 -18.67 -15.01 14.36
N GLY A 61 -17.64 -15.84 14.59
CA GLY A 61 -17.56 -17.24 14.17
C GLY A 61 -17.20 -17.44 12.70
N VAL A 62 -16.67 -16.40 12.04
CA VAL A 62 -16.21 -16.47 10.64
C VAL A 62 -14.74 -16.88 10.61
N GLN A 63 -14.40 -17.87 9.79
CA GLN A 63 -13.00 -18.26 9.57
C GLN A 63 -12.32 -17.31 8.60
N VAL A 64 -11.18 -16.75 8.98
CA VAL A 64 -10.30 -15.98 8.11
C VAL A 64 -9.10 -16.85 7.73
N CYS A 65 -8.91 -17.06 6.43
CA CYS A 65 -7.82 -17.83 5.86
C CYS A 65 -6.89 -16.88 5.08
N VAL A 66 -5.63 -16.76 5.49
CA VAL A 66 -4.67 -15.81 4.92
C VAL A 66 -3.70 -16.52 3.99
N PHE A 67 -3.45 -15.94 2.82
CA PHE A 67 -2.51 -16.44 1.82
C PHE A 67 -1.49 -15.36 1.48
N GLY A 68 -0.21 -15.70 1.65
CA GLY A 68 0.93 -14.90 1.22
C GLY A 68 1.20 -15.07 -0.28
N VAL A 69 1.27 -13.97 -1.02
CA VAL A 69 1.63 -13.95 -2.43
C VAL A 69 2.99 -13.34 -2.68
N GLU A 70 3.69 -13.89 -3.67
CA GLU A 70 4.87 -13.28 -4.28
C GLU A 70 4.43 -12.68 -5.62
N HIS A 71 4.52 -11.36 -5.80
CA HIS A 71 3.89 -10.64 -6.92
C HIS A 71 4.31 -11.12 -8.33
N LEU A 72 5.45 -11.81 -8.43
CA LEU A 72 5.99 -12.33 -9.68
C LEU A 72 5.87 -13.86 -9.83
N GLU A 73 5.42 -14.57 -8.79
CA GLU A 73 5.32 -16.02 -8.82
C GLU A 73 3.92 -16.51 -9.17
N GLN A 74 3.89 -17.67 -9.82
CA GLN A 74 2.66 -18.39 -10.09
C GLN A 74 2.28 -19.18 -8.85
N GLN A 75 1.17 -18.82 -8.21
CA GLN A 75 0.67 -19.48 -7.00
C GLN A 75 -0.77 -19.99 -7.23
N PRO A 76 -0.95 -20.97 -8.13
CA PRO A 76 -2.29 -21.46 -8.51
C PRO A 76 -3.06 -22.08 -7.34
N HIS A 77 -2.34 -22.58 -6.33
CA HIS A 77 -2.91 -23.18 -5.14
C HIS A 77 -3.89 -22.25 -4.38
N ILE A 78 -3.67 -20.92 -4.42
CA ILE A 78 -4.55 -19.93 -3.78
C ILE A 78 -5.91 -19.90 -4.48
N GLY A 79 -5.89 -19.78 -5.80
CA GLY A 79 -7.11 -19.78 -6.61
C GLY A 79 -7.83 -21.12 -6.59
N GLU A 80 -7.09 -22.23 -6.55
CA GLU A 80 -7.65 -23.57 -6.36
C GLU A 80 -8.38 -23.70 -5.02
N TRP A 81 -7.79 -23.17 -3.95
CA TRP A 81 -8.43 -23.12 -2.64
C TRP A 81 -9.73 -22.31 -2.67
N ILE A 82 -9.72 -21.12 -3.27
CA ILE A 82 -10.90 -20.24 -3.36
C ILE A 82 -12.02 -20.94 -4.15
N LEU A 83 -11.70 -21.57 -5.28
CA LEU A 83 -12.67 -22.30 -6.10
C LEU A 83 -13.26 -23.51 -5.37
N ALA A 84 -12.44 -24.23 -4.59
CA ALA A 84 -12.86 -25.41 -3.83
C ALA A 84 -13.71 -25.04 -2.62
N ASN A 85 -13.31 -24.03 -1.85
CA ASN A 85 -13.90 -23.69 -0.55
C ASN A 85 -15.00 -22.62 -0.63
N ARG A 86 -15.05 -21.85 -1.72
CA ARG A 86 -16.03 -20.77 -1.96
C ARG A 86 -16.23 -19.88 -0.74
N PRO A 87 -15.17 -19.20 -0.28
CA PRO A 87 -15.32 -18.25 0.81
C PRO A 87 -16.41 -17.22 0.44
N ALA A 88 -17.13 -16.72 1.44
CA ALA A 88 -18.18 -15.72 1.21
C ALA A 88 -17.57 -14.43 0.63
N ALA A 89 -16.34 -14.11 1.05
CA ALA A 89 -15.58 -12.99 0.54
C ALA A 89 -14.10 -13.36 0.29
N VAL A 90 -13.51 -12.71 -0.69
CA VAL A 90 -12.07 -12.69 -0.94
C VAL A 90 -11.61 -11.24 -0.82
N VAL A 91 -10.81 -10.95 0.19
CA VAL A 91 -10.17 -9.65 0.40
C VAL A 91 -8.77 -9.74 -0.16
N VAL A 92 -8.40 -8.84 -1.06
CA VAL A 92 -7.07 -8.79 -1.67
C VAL A 92 -6.39 -7.47 -1.40
N GLU A 93 -5.08 -7.51 -1.19
CA GLU A 93 -4.29 -6.34 -0.83
C GLU A 93 -4.37 -5.22 -1.89
N THR A 94 -4.12 -5.51 -3.17
CA THR A 94 -3.95 -4.47 -4.19
C THR A 94 -5.23 -4.29 -5.01
N ALA A 95 -5.63 -3.04 -5.22
CA ALA A 95 -6.73 -2.72 -6.12
C ALA A 95 -6.39 -2.98 -7.59
N CYS A 96 -7.33 -3.58 -8.34
CA CYS A 96 -7.16 -3.80 -9.79
C CYS A 96 -7.02 -2.49 -10.59
N THR A 97 -7.61 -1.39 -10.12
CA THR A 97 -7.53 -0.07 -10.75
C THR A 97 -7.50 1.05 -9.70
N PRO A 98 -7.03 2.27 -10.04
CA PRO A 98 -7.05 3.41 -9.12
C PRO A 98 -8.44 3.74 -8.57
N GLU A 99 -9.50 3.56 -9.36
CA GLU A 99 -10.88 3.79 -8.94
C GLU A 99 -11.30 2.79 -7.86
N HIS A 100 -10.89 1.53 -7.99
CA HIS A 100 -11.18 0.50 -6.99
C HIS A 100 -10.45 0.76 -5.68
N GLY A 101 -9.21 1.27 -5.73
CA GLY A 101 -8.42 1.63 -4.55
C GLY A 101 -8.82 2.94 -3.87
N SER A 102 -9.81 3.67 -4.40
CA SER A 102 -10.23 4.96 -3.84
C SER A 102 -10.96 4.86 -2.49
N GLN A 103 -11.45 3.67 -2.12
CA GLN A 103 -12.10 3.38 -0.85
C GLN A 103 -11.75 1.94 -0.39
N PRO A 104 -11.34 1.73 0.86
CA PRO A 104 -11.07 0.38 1.37
C PRO A 104 -12.38 -0.38 1.51
N GLY A 105 -12.34 -1.70 1.35
CA GLY A 105 -13.52 -2.55 1.41
C GLY A 105 -14.49 -2.35 0.24
N ARG A 106 -14.07 -1.68 -0.84
CA ARG A 106 -14.89 -1.56 -2.05
C ARG A 106 -15.06 -2.93 -2.69
N ALA A 107 -16.29 -3.42 -2.72
CA ALA A 107 -16.63 -4.65 -3.39
C ALA A 107 -16.69 -4.45 -4.92
N VAL A 108 -16.09 -5.37 -5.67
CA VAL A 108 -16.28 -5.49 -7.11
C VAL A 108 -17.15 -6.70 -7.38
N THR A 109 -18.15 -6.49 -8.22
CA THR A 109 -18.99 -7.58 -8.71
C THR A 109 -18.63 -7.90 -10.15
N CYS A 110 -18.91 -9.12 -10.62
CA CYS A 110 -18.75 -9.49 -12.03
C CYS A 110 -19.49 -8.55 -13.01
N ARG A 111 -20.39 -7.68 -12.52
CA ARG A 111 -21.10 -6.69 -13.33
C ARG A 111 -20.25 -5.49 -13.72
N ASP A 112 -19.16 -5.20 -13.00
CA ASP A 112 -18.30 -4.04 -13.23
C ASP A 112 -17.29 -4.25 -14.39
N GLN A 113 -17.35 -5.41 -15.05
CA GLN A 113 -16.64 -5.83 -16.28
C GLN A 113 -15.20 -5.34 -16.48
N VAL A 114 -14.26 -6.25 -16.21
CA VAL A 114 -12.97 -6.30 -16.91
C VAL A 114 -13.24 -6.67 -18.38
N GLN A 115 -13.06 -5.72 -19.31
CA GLN A 115 -13.08 -6.02 -20.74
C GLN A 115 -11.92 -6.98 -21.07
N GLY A 116 -12.21 -8.23 -21.49
CA GLY A 116 -11.15 -9.10 -22.00
C GLY A 116 -11.42 -10.61 -22.06
N ALA A 117 -12.38 -11.15 -21.30
CA ALA A 117 -12.59 -12.60 -21.27
C ALA A 117 -13.41 -13.11 -22.48
N ARG A 118 -12.78 -13.23 -23.65
CA ARG A 118 -13.36 -13.96 -24.79
C ARG A 118 -13.38 -15.46 -24.50
N ARG A 119 -14.56 -16.08 -24.63
CA ARG A 119 -14.79 -17.52 -24.49
C ARG A 119 -13.91 -18.31 -25.46
N SER A 120 -13.00 -19.13 -24.93
CA SER A 120 -12.36 -20.24 -25.64
C SER A 120 -13.09 -21.54 -25.32
N SER A 121 -13.30 -22.40 -26.31
CA SER A 121 -14.07 -23.65 -26.21
C SER A 121 -13.30 -24.82 -25.58
N ASN A 122 -12.19 -24.55 -24.90
CA ASN A 122 -11.48 -25.59 -24.14
C ASN A 122 -12.23 -25.86 -22.84
N GLY A 123 -12.45 -27.13 -22.50
CA GLY A 123 -13.19 -27.54 -21.29
C GLY A 123 -12.65 -26.87 -20.02
N ALA A 124 -13.47 -26.77 -18.98
CA ALA A 124 -13.20 -25.88 -17.84
C ALA A 124 -11.85 -26.14 -17.13
N ARG A 125 -11.37 -27.40 -17.08
CA ARG A 125 -10.00 -27.73 -16.60
C ARG A 125 -8.89 -27.05 -17.41
N GLY A 126 -9.08 -26.93 -18.73
CA GLY A 126 -8.14 -26.26 -19.62
C GLY A 126 -8.10 -24.75 -19.39
N ILE A 127 -9.23 -24.13 -19.04
CA ILE A 127 -9.30 -22.68 -18.77
C ILE A 127 -8.52 -22.34 -17.49
N TRP A 128 -8.74 -23.09 -16.40
CA TRP A 128 -8.00 -22.85 -15.15
C TRP A 128 -6.51 -23.15 -15.31
N SER A 129 -6.14 -24.27 -15.91
CA SER A 129 -4.73 -24.61 -16.15
C SER A 129 -4.02 -23.57 -17.03
N GLN A 130 -4.73 -23.00 -18.00
CA GLN A 130 -4.20 -21.92 -18.83
C GLN A 130 -4.03 -20.63 -18.01
N ALA A 131 -5.03 -20.25 -17.19
CA ALA A 131 -4.93 -19.08 -16.33
C ALA A 131 -3.79 -19.22 -15.31
N ALA A 132 -3.68 -20.37 -14.66
CA ALA A 132 -2.64 -20.72 -13.70
C ALA A 132 -1.22 -20.55 -14.27
N GLY A 133 -1.02 -20.81 -15.56
CA GLY A 133 0.27 -20.62 -16.24
C GLY A 133 0.52 -19.22 -16.77
N GLN A 134 -0.45 -18.29 -16.68
CA GLN A 134 -0.38 -16.95 -17.28
C GLN A 134 -0.44 -15.81 -16.27
N PHE A 135 -1.05 -16.04 -15.11
CA PHE A 135 -1.31 -15.00 -14.11
C PHE A 135 -0.57 -15.29 -12.80
N ASN A 136 -0.23 -14.24 -12.05
CA ASN A 136 0.38 -14.38 -10.73
C ASN A 136 -0.64 -14.77 -9.65
N GLY A 137 -0.17 -15.07 -8.43
CA GLY A 137 -1.03 -15.49 -7.32
C GLY A 137 -2.21 -14.56 -7.03
N GLU A 138 -1.97 -13.25 -7.02
CA GLU A 138 -2.98 -12.25 -6.72
C GLU A 138 -4.07 -12.18 -7.81
N GLN A 139 -3.65 -12.16 -9.09
CA GLN A 139 -4.56 -12.19 -10.24
C GLN A 139 -5.39 -13.47 -10.28
N LEU A 140 -4.79 -14.61 -9.91
CA LEU A 140 -5.49 -15.88 -9.81
C LEU A 140 -6.54 -15.85 -8.69
N ALA A 141 -6.29 -15.16 -7.58
CA ALA A 141 -7.29 -14.95 -6.54
C ALA A 141 -8.48 -14.12 -7.06
N TYR A 142 -8.26 -13.08 -7.86
CA TYR A 142 -9.34 -12.29 -8.47
C TYR A 142 -10.21 -13.15 -9.38
N ILE A 143 -9.57 -13.91 -10.28
CA ILE A 143 -10.24 -14.79 -11.23
C ILE A 143 -11.06 -15.85 -10.48
N ALA A 144 -10.46 -16.46 -9.45
CA ALA A 144 -11.11 -17.48 -8.63
C ALA A 144 -12.30 -16.91 -7.85
N ALA A 145 -12.17 -15.74 -7.23
CA ALA A 145 -13.24 -15.07 -6.48
C ALA A 145 -14.46 -14.77 -7.38
N LEU A 146 -14.21 -14.17 -8.54
CA LEU A 146 -15.26 -13.85 -9.51
C LEU A 146 -15.91 -15.11 -10.07
N ALA A 147 -15.12 -16.16 -10.32
CA ALA A 147 -15.64 -17.44 -10.78
C ALA A 147 -16.50 -18.11 -9.70
N SER A 148 -16.04 -18.19 -8.44
CA SER A 148 -16.76 -18.83 -7.33
C SER A 148 -18.02 -18.09 -6.90
N GLY A 149 -18.18 -16.84 -7.33
CA GLY A 149 -19.26 -15.96 -6.90
C GLY A 149 -19.00 -15.35 -5.51
N SER A 150 -17.76 -15.44 -5.01
CA SER A 150 -17.34 -14.77 -3.78
C SER A 150 -17.36 -13.26 -3.98
N GLN A 151 -17.64 -12.52 -2.91
CA GLN A 151 -17.48 -11.06 -2.94
C GLN A 151 -16.00 -10.71 -2.99
N LEU A 152 -15.54 -10.03 -4.06
CA LEU A 152 -14.15 -9.56 -4.15
C LEU A 152 -14.05 -8.16 -3.55
N LEU A 153 -13.24 -7.98 -2.51
CA LEU A 153 -13.02 -6.69 -1.84
C LEU A 153 -11.53 -6.33 -1.86
N PHE A 154 -11.24 -5.04 -1.90
CA PHE A 154 -9.87 -4.54 -1.83
C PHE A 154 -9.54 -4.02 -0.43
N GLY A 155 -8.46 -4.53 0.14
CA GLY A 155 -7.89 -4.12 1.42
C GLY A 155 -7.06 -2.83 1.34
N ASP A 156 -6.80 -2.32 0.14
CA ASP A 156 -5.92 -1.17 -0.02
C ASP A 156 -6.50 0.11 0.58
N ARG A 157 -5.60 0.93 1.11
CA ARG A 157 -5.92 2.27 1.59
C ARG A 157 -5.97 3.23 0.40
N PRO A 158 -6.81 4.28 0.42
CA PRO A 158 -6.78 5.28 -0.64
C PRO A 158 -5.40 5.93 -0.70
N LYS A 159 -4.67 5.63 -1.78
CA LYS A 159 -3.30 6.06 -2.05
C LYS A 159 -3.06 7.53 -1.71
N ALA A 160 -4.02 8.39 -2.06
CA ALA A 160 -3.95 9.82 -1.80
C ALA A 160 -3.89 10.19 -0.30
N ILE A 161 -4.63 9.47 0.55
CA ILE A 161 -4.62 9.67 2.00
C ILE A 161 -3.29 9.19 2.57
N THR A 162 -2.75 8.09 2.03
CA THR A 162 -1.42 7.56 2.41
C THR A 162 -0.32 8.57 2.08
N TYR A 163 -0.26 9.10 0.85
CA TYR A 163 0.78 10.06 0.49
C TYR A 163 0.72 11.33 1.30
N LYS A 164 -0.49 11.83 1.59
CA LYS A 164 -0.68 13.00 2.46
C LYS A 164 -0.20 12.74 3.87
N ARG A 165 -0.48 11.57 4.46
CA ARG A 165 0.04 11.22 5.80
C ARG A 165 1.54 10.97 5.78
N LEU A 166 2.09 10.27 4.80
CA LEU A 166 3.54 10.09 4.66
C LEU A 166 4.25 11.45 4.53
N PHE A 167 3.62 12.41 3.85
CA PHE A 167 4.14 13.76 3.76
C PHE A 167 3.90 14.60 5.02
N ASP A 168 2.81 14.42 5.77
CA ASP A 168 2.46 15.28 6.92
C ASP A 168 2.99 14.73 8.25
N CYS A 169 2.80 13.44 8.52
CA CYS A 169 2.97 12.82 9.83
C CYS A 169 4.41 12.78 10.38
N PRO A 170 5.47 12.55 9.59
CA PRO A 170 6.79 12.48 10.19
C PRO A 170 7.50 13.84 10.19
N SER A 171 8.15 14.22 11.29
CA SER A 171 9.33 15.09 11.23
C SER A 171 10.35 14.49 10.24
N LEU A 172 11.28 15.29 9.73
CA LEU A 172 12.27 14.78 8.79
C LEU A 172 13.07 13.57 9.36
N ALA A 173 13.24 13.52 10.69
CA ALA A 173 13.82 12.40 11.45
C ALA A 173 12.94 11.16 11.53
N GLU A 174 11.63 11.33 11.71
CA GLU A 174 10.67 10.22 11.69
C GLU A 174 10.53 9.64 10.29
N LEU A 175 10.68 10.43 9.23
CA LEU A 175 10.61 9.93 7.84
C LEU A 175 11.86 9.10 7.51
N ASP A 176 13.01 9.54 8.02
CA ASP A 176 14.30 8.82 7.95
C ASP A 176 14.33 7.55 8.81
N THR A 177 13.50 7.48 9.86
CA THR A 177 13.29 6.26 10.68
C THR A 177 12.28 5.32 10.02
N ALA A 178 11.16 5.87 9.53
CA ALA A 178 10.09 5.17 8.84
C ALA A 178 10.55 4.52 7.53
N PHE A 179 11.61 5.06 6.90
CA PHE A 179 12.36 4.41 5.83
C PHE A 179 12.67 2.92 6.09
N ALA A 180 12.71 2.49 7.36
CA ALA A 180 13.01 1.12 7.72
C ALA A 180 11.82 0.26 8.24
N ALA A 181 10.67 0.80 8.66
CA ALA A 181 9.72 0.01 9.48
C ALA A 181 8.21 0.33 9.40
N GLU A 182 7.77 1.59 9.29
CA GLU A 182 6.40 1.98 9.72
C GLU A 182 5.28 1.77 8.67
N VAL A 183 5.60 1.73 7.39
CA VAL A 183 4.56 1.71 6.32
C VAL A 183 3.81 0.36 6.26
N ALA A 184 4.45 -0.73 6.67
CA ALA A 184 3.86 -2.06 6.65
C ALA A 184 2.73 -2.21 7.70
N ALA A 185 2.97 -1.75 8.93
CA ALA A 185 2.04 -1.91 10.05
C ALA A 185 0.69 -1.22 9.83
N GLU A 186 0.68 -0.01 9.23
CA GLU A 186 -0.57 0.69 8.92
C GLU A 186 -1.41 -0.06 7.89
N ARG A 187 -0.75 -0.64 6.87
CA ARG A 187 -1.42 -1.34 5.79
C ARG A 187 -2.08 -2.62 6.30
N GLU A 188 -1.37 -3.36 7.13
CA GLU A 188 -1.85 -4.57 7.78
C GLU A 188 -3.06 -4.27 8.67
N ALA A 189 -3.04 -3.18 9.42
CA ALA A 189 -4.18 -2.75 10.22
C ALA A 189 -5.43 -2.44 9.37
N VAL A 190 -5.29 -1.75 8.23
CA VAL A 190 -6.41 -1.47 7.31
C VAL A 190 -6.98 -2.77 6.75
N MET A 191 -6.14 -3.73 6.35
CA MET A 191 -6.60 -5.02 5.84
C MET A 191 -7.41 -5.79 6.89
N LEU A 192 -6.94 -5.83 8.15
CA LEU A 192 -7.69 -6.42 9.26
C LEU A 192 -9.01 -5.68 9.52
N GLY A 193 -9.04 -4.36 9.38
CA GLY A 193 -10.26 -3.55 9.47
C GLY A 193 -11.29 -3.87 8.38
N VAL A 194 -10.85 -4.12 7.14
CA VAL A 194 -11.75 -4.58 6.05
C VAL A 194 -12.31 -5.96 6.38
N VAL A 195 -11.47 -6.88 6.84
CA VAL A 195 -11.90 -8.23 7.24
C VAL A 195 -12.92 -8.17 8.37
N ASP A 196 -12.69 -7.38 9.42
CA ASP A 196 -13.63 -7.20 10.53
C ASP A 196 -14.98 -6.64 10.06
N GLN A 197 -14.97 -5.60 9.22
CA GLN A 197 -16.18 -5.02 8.66
C GLN A 197 -16.98 -6.06 7.86
N VAL A 198 -16.31 -6.85 7.03
CA VAL A 198 -16.92 -7.90 6.19
C VAL A 198 -17.49 -9.02 7.06
N CYS A 199 -16.74 -9.49 8.06
CA CYS A 199 -17.17 -10.53 8.99
C CYS A 199 -18.34 -10.08 9.88
N SER A 200 -18.40 -8.79 10.24
CA SER A 200 -19.42 -8.21 11.11
C SER A 200 -20.75 -7.92 10.40
N GLN A 201 -20.75 -7.78 9.06
CA GLN A 201 -21.96 -7.53 8.27
C GLN A 201 -22.86 -8.76 8.08
N GLY A 202 -22.46 -9.93 8.59
CA GLY A 202 -23.24 -11.17 8.47
C GLY A 202 -23.11 -11.78 7.08
N LEU A 203 -22.01 -12.50 6.85
CA LEU A 203 -21.74 -13.18 5.59
C LEU A 203 -22.69 -14.36 5.37
N ALA A 204 -23.24 -14.45 4.15
CA ALA A 204 -24.01 -15.61 3.74
C ALA A 204 -23.11 -16.84 3.60
N VAL A 205 -23.54 -17.97 4.14
CA VAL A 205 -22.81 -19.25 4.00
C VAL A 205 -23.04 -19.79 2.60
N SER A 206 -21.94 -20.08 1.88
CA SER A 206 -22.00 -20.74 0.58
C SER A 206 -22.68 -22.12 0.69
N PRO A 207 -23.56 -22.50 -0.25
CA PRO A 207 -24.21 -23.81 -0.24
C PRO A 207 -23.16 -24.95 -0.19
N GLY A 208 -23.20 -25.75 0.88
CA GLY A 208 -22.28 -26.87 1.11
C GLY A 208 -21.04 -26.55 1.96
N ALA A 209 -20.84 -25.29 2.36
CA ALA A 209 -19.79 -24.93 3.33
C ALA A 209 -20.28 -25.14 4.78
N PRO A 210 -19.43 -25.65 5.68
CA PRO A 210 -19.79 -25.86 7.09
C PRO A 210 -19.92 -24.55 7.88
N GLN A 211 -19.17 -23.52 7.50
CA GLN A 211 -19.14 -22.20 8.15
C GLN A 211 -18.77 -21.11 7.15
N PRO A 212 -19.16 -19.83 7.39
CA PRO A 212 -18.72 -18.73 6.55
C PRO A 212 -17.20 -18.53 6.67
N ALA A 213 -16.55 -18.28 5.55
CA ALA A 213 -15.11 -18.04 5.49
C ALA A 213 -14.78 -16.80 4.64
N VAL A 214 -13.67 -16.14 4.98
CA VAL A 214 -13.05 -15.06 4.22
C VAL A 214 -11.64 -15.51 3.82
N ALA A 215 -11.29 -15.36 2.53
CA ALA A 215 -9.90 -15.48 2.10
C ALA A 215 -9.26 -14.09 2.09
N LEU A 216 -8.16 -13.90 2.83
CA LEU A 216 -7.34 -12.70 2.78
C LEU A 216 -6.07 -13.01 1.96
N VAL A 217 -5.84 -12.31 0.85
CA VAL A 217 -4.68 -12.53 -0.03
C VAL A 217 -3.80 -11.29 -0.02
N VAL A 218 -2.56 -11.45 0.44
CA VAL A 218 -1.62 -10.36 0.74
C VAL A 218 -0.21 -10.74 0.33
N GLY A 219 0.65 -9.77 0.07
CA GLY A 219 2.09 -10.00 -0.11
C GLY A 219 2.66 -10.76 1.09
N SER A 220 3.50 -11.77 0.83
CA SER A 220 4.07 -12.63 1.88
C SER A 220 4.78 -11.85 3.00
N ALA A 221 5.36 -10.70 2.66
CA ALA A 221 6.02 -9.78 3.59
C ALA A 221 5.08 -9.24 4.70
N HIS A 222 3.76 -9.26 4.49
CA HIS A 222 2.76 -8.78 5.45
C HIS A 222 2.32 -9.84 6.47
N LEU A 223 2.65 -11.12 6.25
CA LEU A 223 2.19 -12.20 7.11
C LEU A 223 2.60 -12.03 8.59
N PRO A 224 3.87 -11.69 8.92
CA PRO A 224 4.28 -11.57 10.32
C PRO A 224 3.55 -10.43 11.05
N GLY A 225 3.39 -9.28 10.38
CA GLY A 225 2.73 -8.13 10.97
C GLY A 225 1.22 -8.30 11.11
N LEU A 226 0.56 -8.99 10.16
CA LEU A 226 -0.84 -9.39 10.30
C LEU A 226 -1.07 -10.33 11.49
N GLU A 227 -0.22 -11.34 11.66
CA GLU A 227 -0.30 -12.27 12.78
C GLU A 227 -0.11 -11.54 14.12
N GLU A 228 0.92 -10.69 14.22
CA GLU A 228 1.19 -9.90 15.42
C GLU A 228 0.00 -9.00 15.78
N LEU A 229 -0.45 -8.17 14.82
CA LEU A 229 -1.55 -7.23 15.02
C LEU A 229 -2.85 -7.94 15.39
N TRP A 230 -3.15 -9.07 14.75
CA TRP A 230 -4.34 -9.85 15.06
C TRP A 230 -4.31 -10.38 16.51
N ASN A 231 -3.21 -11.03 16.88
CA ASN A 231 -3.05 -11.67 18.18
C ASN A 231 -3.07 -10.68 19.35
N ASN A 232 -2.55 -9.46 19.16
CA ASN A 232 -2.56 -8.43 20.19
C ASN A 232 -3.75 -7.45 20.07
N SER A 233 -4.60 -7.60 19.05
CA SER A 233 -5.73 -6.71 18.74
C SER A 233 -5.36 -5.23 18.55
N ALA A 234 -4.09 -4.90 18.32
CA ALA A 234 -3.62 -3.51 18.22
C ALA A 234 -4.18 -2.80 16.97
N TRP A 235 -4.53 -3.56 15.93
CA TRP A 235 -5.16 -3.00 14.73
C TRP A 235 -6.47 -2.26 15.03
N GLN A 236 -7.23 -2.65 16.06
CA GLN A 236 -8.47 -1.97 16.45
C GLN A 236 -8.23 -0.54 16.92
N GLY A 237 -7.10 -0.29 17.58
CA GLY A 237 -6.70 1.07 17.98
C GLY A 237 -6.31 1.95 16.78
N LEU A 238 -5.77 1.34 15.72
CA LEU A 238 -5.35 2.03 14.50
C LEU A 238 -6.54 2.33 13.57
N VAL A 239 -7.47 1.38 13.43
CA VAL A 239 -8.68 1.53 12.61
C VAL A 239 -9.79 2.26 13.37
N GLY A 240 -9.80 2.21 14.70
CA GLY A 240 -10.82 2.85 15.54
C GLY A 240 -12.08 1.99 15.74
N PRO A 241 -12.94 2.36 16.71
CA PRO A 241 -14.07 1.54 17.16
C PRO A 241 -15.22 1.44 16.16
N ASP A 242 -15.34 2.40 15.23
CA ASP A 242 -16.36 2.41 14.17
C ASP A 242 -15.88 1.70 12.88
N GLY A 243 -14.69 1.09 12.92
CA GLY A 243 -14.05 0.46 11.77
C GLY A 243 -13.68 1.46 10.67
N LEU A 244 -13.71 1.00 9.41
CA LEU A 244 -13.42 1.83 8.22
C LEU A 244 -14.65 2.65 7.74
N SER A 245 -15.74 2.67 8.51
CA SER A 245 -17.01 3.29 8.11
C SER A 245 -16.88 4.81 8.02
N SER A 246 -17.14 5.37 6.84
CA SER A 246 -16.98 6.79 6.50
C SER A 246 -18.08 7.72 7.03
N SER A 247 -19.05 7.21 7.79
CA SER A 247 -20.29 7.93 8.13
C SER A 247 -20.31 8.60 9.51
N SER A 248 -19.41 8.27 10.43
CA SER A 248 -19.30 8.93 11.74
C SER A 248 -17.99 9.71 11.82
N SER A 249 -18.06 10.93 12.37
CA SER A 249 -16.94 11.83 12.65
C SER A 249 -15.91 11.30 13.67
N SER A 250 -16.02 10.02 14.05
CA SER A 250 -15.05 9.24 14.83
C SER A 250 -14.20 8.47 13.81
N SER A 251 -13.39 9.24 13.09
CA SER A 251 -12.68 8.75 11.90
C SER A 251 -11.34 8.16 12.33
N SER A 252 -11.14 6.88 12.03
CA SER A 252 -9.85 6.21 12.10
C SER A 252 -8.68 7.17 11.78
N PRO A 253 -7.67 7.31 12.66
CA PRO A 253 -6.49 8.11 12.37
C PRO A 253 -5.81 7.70 11.06
N VAL A 254 -5.89 6.40 10.71
CA VAL A 254 -5.33 5.89 9.46
C VAL A 254 -6.11 6.37 8.22
N MET A 255 -7.43 6.57 8.35
CA MET A 255 -8.28 6.98 7.23
C MET A 255 -8.44 8.49 7.08
N GLN A 256 -7.90 9.29 8.01
CA GLN A 256 -7.91 10.74 7.89
C GLN A 256 -6.76 11.22 6.99
N ALA A 257 -7.08 12.05 5.98
CA ALA A 257 -6.07 12.74 5.20
C ALA A 257 -5.74 14.07 5.87
N PRO A 258 -4.48 14.32 6.26
CA PRO A 258 -4.07 15.64 6.68
C PRO A 258 -4.19 16.62 5.51
N ARG A 259 -4.38 17.89 5.84
CA ARG A 259 -4.42 18.96 4.84
C ARG A 259 -3.00 19.28 4.40
N VAL A 260 -2.55 18.61 3.35
CA VAL A 260 -1.34 19.00 2.61
C VAL A 260 -1.76 19.89 1.44
N ASP A 261 -1.64 21.20 1.64
CA ASP A 261 -1.93 22.22 0.64
C ASP A 261 -0.64 22.98 0.24
N HIS A 262 -0.78 24.00 -0.61
CA HIS A 262 0.36 24.83 -1.01
C HIS A 262 1.05 25.52 0.16
N VAL A 263 0.35 25.80 1.26
CA VAL A 263 0.92 26.45 2.46
C VAL A 263 1.81 25.47 3.21
N ALA A 264 1.42 24.19 3.29
CA ALA A 264 2.27 23.13 3.83
C ALA A 264 3.57 22.97 3.01
N MET A 265 3.49 23.11 1.68
CA MET A 265 4.64 23.09 0.77
C MET A 265 5.59 24.28 0.86
N GLN A 266 5.14 25.40 1.44
CA GLN A 266 5.97 26.59 1.66
C GLN A 266 6.73 26.55 2.99
N GLN A 267 6.49 25.55 3.86
CA GLN A 267 7.20 25.47 5.13
C GLN A 267 8.69 25.17 4.91
N PRO A 268 9.60 25.76 5.70
CA PRO A 268 11.02 25.45 5.63
C PRO A 268 11.29 23.94 5.75
N GLY A 269 12.06 23.37 4.82
CA GLY A 269 12.39 21.95 4.81
C GLY A 269 11.36 21.06 4.12
N ALA A 270 10.23 21.60 3.64
CA ALA A 270 9.24 20.85 2.87
C ALA A 270 9.83 20.23 1.59
N GLY A 271 10.77 20.92 0.92
CA GLY A 271 11.50 20.38 -0.22
C GLY A 271 12.32 19.14 0.14
N ALA A 272 13.13 19.21 1.20
CA ALA A 272 13.91 18.07 1.68
C ALA A 272 13.00 16.89 2.07
N LYS A 273 11.91 17.16 2.79
CA LYS A 273 10.90 16.16 3.15
C LYS A 273 10.32 15.48 1.91
N ARG A 274 10.01 16.25 0.87
CA ARG A 274 9.51 15.73 -0.41
C ARG A 274 10.56 14.85 -1.10
N GLY A 275 11.81 15.30 -1.18
CA GLY A 275 12.89 14.53 -1.80
C GLY A 275 13.17 13.21 -1.08
N LEU A 276 13.11 13.21 0.25
CA LEU A 276 13.23 12.00 1.07
C LEU A 276 12.10 11.02 0.79
N LEU A 277 10.84 11.49 0.82
CA LEU A 277 9.66 10.65 0.54
C LEU A 277 9.75 10.02 -0.86
N GLU A 278 10.12 10.80 -1.87
CA GLU A 278 10.29 10.31 -3.24
C GLU A 278 11.38 9.24 -3.33
N ALA A 279 12.53 9.45 -2.68
CA ALA A 279 13.61 8.47 -2.65
C ALA A 279 13.22 7.18 -1.93
N VAL A 280 12.48 7.26 -0.81
CA VAL A 280 11.97 6.07 -0.11
C VAL A 280 11.03 5.29 -1.01
N LEU A 281 10.08 5.97 -1.65
CA LEU A 281 9.12 5.33 -2.54
C LEU A 281 9.84 4.70 -3.75
N GLN A 282 10.84 5.36 -4.31
CA GLN A 282 11.57 4.82 -5.47
C GLN A 282 12.22 3.46 -5.19
N LEU A 283 12.57 3.18 -3.95
CA LEU A 283 13.19 1.91 -3.56
C LEU A 283 12.19 0.78 -3.35
N SER A 284 10.91 1.10 -3.17
CA SER A 284 9.89 0.14 -2.73
C SER A 284 8.71 0.00 -3.69
N VAL A 285 8.48 0.97 -4.57
CA VAL A 285 7.30 1.01 -5.44
C VAL A 285 7.65 1.27 -6.91
N PRO A 286 6.83 0.79 -7.86
CA PRO A 286 7.09 1.00 -9.28
C PRO A 286 6.83 2.47 -9.71
N PRO A 287 7.34 2.91 -10.87
CA PRO A 287 7.29 4.31 -11.31
C PRO A 287 5.88 4.92 -11.37
N GLU A 288 4.86 4.12 -11.62
CA GLU A 288 3.47 4.55 -11.67
C GLU A 288 3.00 5.08 -10.31
N VAL A 289 3.45 4.46 -9.21
CA VAL A 289 3.14 4.91 -7.85
C VAL A 289 3.86 6.23 -7.53
N LEU A 290 5.08 6.42 -8.05
CA LEU A 290 5.78 7.70 -7.94
C LEU A 290 5.05 8.82 -8.68
N GLN A 291 4.46 8.52 -9.84
CA GLN A 291 3.62 9.47 -10.57
C GLN A 291 2.36 9.82 -9.78
N ASP A 292 1.67 8.84 -9.19
CA ASP A 292 0.51 9.08 -8.32
C ASP A 292 0.83 10.08 -7.19
N VAL A 293 2.04 10.02 -6.63
CA VAL A 293 2.50 10.91 -5.55
C VAL A 293 2.75 12.34 -6.03
N GLN A 294 3.14 12.52 -7.30
CA GLN A 294 3.25 13.82 -7.95
C GLN A 294 1.88 14.44 -8.23
N ASP A 295 0.90 13.61 -8.57
CA ASP A 295 -0.45 14.06 -8.90
C ASP A 295 -1.27 14.42 -7.65
N VAL A 296 -1.03 13.72 -6.53
CA VAL A 296 -1.80 13.92 -5.28
C VAL A 296 -1.30 15.09 -4.43
N LEU A 297 0.01 15.31 -4.38
CA LEU A 297 0.62 16.29 -3.49
C LEU A 297 0.94 17.58 -4.26
N PRO A 298 0.86 18.75 -3.61
CA PRO A 298 1.12 20.01 -4.31
C PRO A 298 2.57 20.08 -4.81
N PRO A 299 2.83 20.81 -5.90
CA PRO A 299 4.18 20.96 -6.44
C PRO A 299 5.10 21.64 -5.44
N VAL A 300 6.38 21.25 -5.46
CA VAL A 300 7.42 21.89 -4.65
C VAL A 300 7.73 23.28 -5.20
N PRO A 301 7.71 24.33 -4.37
CA PRO A 301 8.11 25.68 -4.76
C PRO A 301 9.56 25.78 -5.24
N ASP A 302 9.85 26.74 -6.11
CA ASP A 302 11.18 26.93 -6.72
C ASP A 302 12.29 27.14 -5.68
N ASP A 303 12.00 27.84 -4.57
CA ASP A 303 12.93 28.12 -3.48
C ASP A 303 13.24 26.89 -2.60
N GLN A 304 12.47 25.80 -2.75
CA GLN A 304 12.67 24.51 -2.07
C GLN A 304 13.11 23.40 -3.04
N ALA A 305 13.17 23.68 -4.35
CA ALA A 305 13.46 22.70 -5.38
C ALA A 305 14.88 22.12 -5.27
N GLU A 306 15.87 22.95 -4.91
CA GLU A 306 17.24 22.50 -4.68
C GLU A 306 17.33 21.51 -3.53
N ALA A 307 16.72 21.84 -2.38
CA ALA A 307 16.70 20.94 -1.21
C ALA A 307 16.04 19.60 -1.56
N ARG A 308 14.92 19.61 -2.30
CA ARG A 308 14.28 18.39 -2.80
C ARG A 308 15.23 17.56 -3.65
N GLN A 309 15.87 18.17 -4.65
CA GLN A 309 16.76 17.46 -5.57
C GLN A 309 17.96 16.83 -4.85
N ILE A 310 18.60 17.61 -3.96
CA ILE A 310 19.75 17.15 -3.18
C ILE A 310 19.36 16.03 -2.24
N THR A 311 18.26 16.17 -1.48
CA THR A 311 17.80 15.09 -0.60
C THR A 311 17.48 13.83 -1.40
N HIS A 312 16.73 13.96 -2.51
CA HIS A 312 16.40 12.81 -3.35
C HIS A 312 17.66 12.09 -3.83
N GLU A 313 18.62 12.82 -4.40
CA GLU A 313 19.87 12.23 -4.91
C GLU A 313 20.66 11.50 -3.83
N ILE A 314 20.77 12.07 -2.63
CA ILE A 314 21.47 11.45 -1.49
C ILE A 314 20.76 10.14 -1.10
N TYR A 315 19.45 10.21 -0.86
CA TYR A 315 18.69 9.11 -0.28
C TYR A 315 18.35 8.00 -1.28
N SER A 316 18.40 8.28 -2.58
CA SER A 316 18.26 7.26 -3.62
C SER A 316 19.54 6.43 -3.81
N THR A 317 20.64 6.73 -3.11
CA THR A 317 21.90 5.98 -3.26
C THR A 317 21.99 4.75 -2.36
N PHE A 318 22.60 3.68 -2.88
CA PHE A 318 22.99 2.51 -2.07
C PHE A 318 23.88 2.87 -0.87
N ARG A 319 24.69 3.93 -1.00
CA ARG A 319 25.56 4.38 0.10
C ARG A 319 24.75 4.94 1.26
N MET A 320 23.64 5.64 1.00
CA MET A 320 22.75 6.10 2.07
C MET A 320 22.01 4.92 2.71
N GLN A 321 21.65 3.88 1.94
CA GLN A 321 21.09 2.65 2.52
C GLN A 321 22.07 1.97 3.49
N LEU A 322 23.35 1.87 3.11
CA LEU A 322 24.41 1.38 4.01
C LEU A 322 24.61 2.29 5.22
N ALA A 323 24.58 3.61 5.02
CA ALA A 323 24.65 4.58 6.10
C ALA A 323 23.48 4.46 7.09
N ALA A 324 22.33 3.97 6.63
CA ALA A 324 21.15 3.76 7.45
C ALA A 324 21.24 2.53 8.37
N LEU A 325 22.10 1.56 8.05
CA LEU A 325 22.26 0.35 8.85
C LEU A 325 22.86 0.65 10.23
N PRO A 326 22.43 -0.03 11.30
CA PRO A 326 23.15 -0.09 12.57
C PRO A 326 24.58 -0.61 12.42
N GLU A 327 25.50 -0.14 13.27
CA GLU A 327 26.92 -0.53 13.28
C GLU A 327 27.16 -2.04 13.17
N PRO A 328 26.48 -2.90 13.95
CA PRO A 328 26.73 -4.34 13.90
C PRO A 328 26.34 -4.97 12.56
N LEU A 329 25.25 -4.48 11.95
CA LEU A 329 24.79 -4.97 10.65
C LEU A 329 25.70 -4.47 9.52
N LEU A 330 26.17 -3.23 9.59
CA LEU A 330 27.11 -2.69 8.61
C LEU A 330 28.41 -3.50 8.55
N GLN A 331 28.93 -3.93 9.72
CA GLN A 331 30.12 -4.77 9.80
C GLN A 331 29.89 -6.17 9.22
N GLN A 332 28.70 -6.75 9.42
CA GLN A 332 28.33 -8.06 8.87
C GLN A 332 28.16 -8.04 7.35
N VAL A 333 27.55 -6.98 6.80
CA VAL A 333 27.24 -6.89 5.37
C VAL A 333 28.47 -6.56 4.53
N CYS A 334 29.41 -5.77 5.05
CA CYS A 334 30.43 -5.15 4.21
C CYS A 334 31.89 -5.53 4.51
N GLY A 335 32.17 -6.28 5.58
CA GLY A 335 33.54 -6.64 5.95
C GLY A 335 34.47 -5.43 6.12
N SER A 336 35.78 -5.66 6.17
CA SER A 336 36.80 -4.60 6.22
C SER A 336 37.29 -4.24 4.82
N VAL A 337 37.18 -2.98 4.42
CA VAL A 337 37.84 -2.43 3.23
C VAL A 337 39.31 -2.12 3.57
N LYS A 338 40.26 -2.34 2.64
CA LYS A 338 41.68 -2.03 2.88
C LYS A 338 41.86 -0.52 3.10
N GLY A 339 42.38 -0.13 4.26
CA GLY A 339 42.86 1.23 4.53
C GLY A 339 41.82 2.23 5.06
N CYS A 340 40.53 1.86 5.14
CA CYS A 340 39.49 2.59 5.87
C CYS A 340 38.37 1.63 6.27
N THR A 341 37.72 1.88 7.39
CA THR A 341 36.50 1.17 7.75
C THR A 341 35.34 1.71 6.90
N LEU A 342 34.39 0.85 6.50
CA LEU A 342 33.20 1.34 5.79
C LEU A 342 32.43 2.36 6.63
N GLN A 343 32.53 2.24 7.95
CA GLN A 343 32.02 3.22 8.89
C GLN A 343 32.54 4.63 8.62
N GLU A 344 33.86 4.78 8.50
CA GLU A 344 34.48 6.08 8.17
C GLU A 344 34.01 6.59 6.81
N LEU A 345 33.80 5.69 5.84
CA LEU A 345 33.34 6.05 4.50
C LEU A 345 31.90 6.57 4.49
N VAL A 346 31.00 5.99 5.28
CA VAL A 346 29.58 6.40 5.33
C VAL A 346 29.31 7.49 6.38
N GLN A 347 30.29 7.84 7.20
CA GLN A 347 30.12 8.82 8.28
C GLN A 347 29.60 10.19 7.80
N PRO A 348 30.05 10.76 6.66
CA PRO A 348 29.47 12.00 6.14
C PRO A 348 27.97 11.87 5.83
N LEU A 349 27.55 10.72 5.30
CA LEU A 349 26.14 10.42 5.03
C LEU A 349 25.36 10.26 6.33
N ARG A 350 25.92 9.57 7.33
CA ARG A 350 25.30 9.47 8.65
C ARG A 350 25.14 10.83 9.31
N ALA A 351 26.12 11.72 9.22
CA ALA A 351 26.07 13.03 9.86
C ALA A 351 24.96 13.94 9.30
N ILE A 352 24.64 13.83 8.02
CA ILE A 352 23.54 14.61 7.42
C ILE A 352 22.16 14.03 7.69
N ARG A 353 22.07 12.79 8.18
CA ARG A 353 20.79 12.16 8.46
C ARG A 353 20.02 12.93 9.54
N PRO A 354 18.74 13.26 9.32
CA PRO A 354 17.87 13.90 10.29
C PRO A 354 17.74 13.13 11.60
N VAL A 355 17.73 11.79 11.56
CA VAL A 355 17.73 10.98 12.80
C VAL A 355 18.98 11.21 13.68
N ASN A 356 20.07 11.68 13.07
CA ASN A 356 21.33 12.01 13.75
C ASN A 356 21.49 13.52 14.01
N GLY A 357 20.43 14.31 13.82
CA GLY A 357 20.44 15.77 13.99
C GLY A 357 20.93 16.56 12.77
N GLY A 358 21.18 15.89 11.64
CA GLY A 358 21.51 16.54 10.38
C GLY A 358 20.30 17.18 9.69
N GLN A 359 20.53 18.02 8.69
CA GLN A 359 19.45 18.71 7.98
C GLN A 359 18.80 17.89 6.85
N GLY A 360 19.31 16.69 6.56
CA GLY A 360 18.82 15.78 5.50
C GLY A 360 19.29 16.11 4.09
N TRP A 361 20.03 17.19 3.90
CA TRP A 361 20.60 17.56 2.61
C TRP A 361 21.87 18.38 2.79
N ASP A 362 22.88 18.17 1.95
CA ASP A 362 24.07 19.01 1.93
C ASP A 362 24.72 18.90 0.55
N MET A 363 24.90 20.04 -0.12
CA MET A 363 25.55 20.10 -1.43
C MET A 363 26.99 19.57 -1.34
N ALA A 364 27.71 19.81 -0.25
CA ALA A 364 29.06 19.30 -0.07
C ALA A 364 29.07 17.75 -0.05
N VAL A 365 28.07 17.13 0.59
CA VAL A 365 27.94 15.68 0.61
C VAL A 365 27.53 15.12 -0.75
N VAL A 366 26.65 15.80 -1.50
CA VAL A 366 26.36 15.42 -2.90
C VAL A 366 27.61 15.50 -3.78
N MET A 367 28.38 16.58 -3.65
CA MET A 367 29.63 16.72 -4.41
C MET A 367 30.62 15.61 -4.05
N GLN A 368 30.74 15.24 -2.78
CA GLN A 368 31.54 14.10 -2.33
C GLN A 368 31.03 12.77 -2.91
N LEU A 369 29.72 12.52 -2.92
CA LEU A 369 29.12 11.33 -3.53
C LEU A 369 29.43 11.23 -5.03
N ARG A 370 29.33 12.36 -5.74
CA ARG A 370 29.64 12.45 -7.16
C ARG A 370 31.13 12.21 -7.41
N THR A 371 32.03 12.75 -6.58
CA THR A 371 33.48 12.52 -6.70
C THR A 371 33.89 11.09 -6.38
N LEU A 372 33.30 10.48 -5.35
CA LEU A 372 33.59 9.09 -4.95
C LEU A 372 33.23 8.06 -6.03
N ASN A 373 32.28 8.38 -6.92
CA ASN A 373 31.99 7.53 -8.08
C ASN A 373 33.16 7.48 -9.08
N PHE A 374 33.98 8.52 -9.18
CA PHE A 374 35.12 8.56 -10.11
C PHE A 374 36.31 7.74 -9.61
N ASP A 375 36.58 7.75 -8.30
CA ASP A 375 37.75 7.07 -7.71
C ASP A 375 37.64 5.53 -7.75
N LEU A 376 36.43 4.97 -7.65
CA LEU A 376 36.22 3.53 -7.77
C LEU A 376 36.33 3.02 -9.21
N SER A 377 35.92 3.82 -10.20
CA SER A 377 36.09 3.50 -11.62
C SER A 377 37.53 3.66 -12.11
N GLY A 378 38.34 4.52 -11.48
CA GLY A 378 39.75 4.69 -11.80
C GLY A 378 40.65 3.57 -11.26
N ALA A 379 40.34 3.05 -10.06
CA ALA A 379 41.11 1.96 -9.45
C ALA A 379 40.95 0.61 -10.17
N ALA A 380 39.82 0.36 -10.84
CA ALA A 380 39.59 -0.87 -11.61
C ALA A 380 40.44 -0.96 -12.90
N VAL A 381 40.93 0.17 -13.42
CA VAL A 381 41.75 0.20 -14.66
C VAL A 381 43.25 0.06 -14.35
N ALA A 382 43.69 0.35 -13.13
CA ALA A 382 45.10 0.26 -12.75
C ALA A 382 45.58 -1.16 -12.37
N GLY A 383 44.68 -2.15 -12.34
CA GLY A 383 44.98 -3.52 -11.89
C GLY A 383 45.36 -4.55 -12.96
N THR A 384 45.48 -4.16 -14.24
CA THR A 384 45.88 -5.08 -15.34
C THR A 384 47.20 -4.71 -15.99
N ALA A 385 48.14 -4.17 -15.21
CA ALA A 385 49.51 -3.96 -15.63
C ALA A 385 50.48 -4.31 -14.50
N GLU A 386 50.59 -5.61 -14.19
CA GLU A 386 51.83 -6.25 -13.74
C GLU A 386 51.83 -7.74 -14.09
#